data_AF-A0A0X8FKW0-F1
#
_entry.id   AF-A0A0X8FKW0-F1
#
_cell.length_a   1.000
_cell.length_b   1.000
_cell.length_c   1.000
_cell.angle_alpha   90.00
_cell.angle_beta   90.00
_cell.angle_gamma   90.00
#
_symmetry.space_group_name_H-M   'P 1'
#
loop_
_entity.id
_entity.type
_entity.pdbx_description
1 polymer ?
#
loop_
_entity_poly.entity_id
_entity_poly.type
_entity_poly.pdbx_seq_one_letter_code
_entity_poly.pdbx_strand_id
1 'polypeptide(L)'
;MAKQFKKLAFKGAVLAAGLAYLYQQNFKIKTSHYFVENPHFTGGLDGLRIAQLSDLHFPKQRVASQEIIDQVAQARPDLIFMTGDIIQGDQVFDEKELFNFAKALVDLAPVFAVYGNHEAGSALARRMESVLSAAGVTFLNDQAVSLEFAGDPITIMGLLEKPNRRFLQGDALRYIQLSPEQIGQPKLLLAHHPEAFLRYHEDMAKSPDLVFTGHAHGGQIRLPGLGGLFAPGQGEFPKYTAGLFHIPGQPQKQIVVSRGIGASAFPVRINNQPELVVVDLTPAKHALSQHLQDQIDQASQAAGAWSPSQVHDYFDRTASQTLQARADLNQNSLGQSPATQSVAEDFLAEDPYRVKPSLAGYRLDSKTQDPVTDTVADQYITIKEEKIIR
;
A
#
# COMPACT_ATOMS: atom_id res chain seq x y z
N MET A 1 27.72 51.27 -6.56
CA MET A 1 28.07 50.05 -7.33
C MET A 1 28.14 48.81 -6.43
N ALA A 2 29.20 48.57 -5.64
CA ALA A 2 29.37 47.31 -4.88
C ALA A 2 28.25 46.97 -3.87
N LYS A 3 27.71 47.97 -3.13
CA LYS A 3 26.61 47.77 -2.16
C LYS A 3 25.28 47.41 -2.85
N GLN A 4 25.01 47.97 -4.03
CA GLN A 4 23.82 47.62 -4.82
C GLN A 4 23.95 46.22 -5.42
N PHE A 5 25.14 45.86 -5.92
CA PHE A 5 25.43 44.52 -6.39
C PHE A 5 25.24 43.46 -5.29
N LYS A 6 25.78 43.69 -4.09
CA LYS A 6 25.59 42.78 -2.94
C LYS A 6 24.10 42.61 -2.56
N LYS A 7 23.31 43.68 -2.57
CA LYS A 7 21.86 43.62 -2.31
C LYS A 7 21.11 42.82 -3.39
N LEU A 8 21.46 43.02 -4.66
CA LEU A 8 20.84 42.29 -5.76
C LEU A 8 21.19 40.80 -5.72
N ALA A 9 22.47 40.48 -5.45
CA ALA A 9 22.93 39.11 -5.27
C ALA A 9 22.21 38.41 -4.10
N PHE A 10 22.05 39.10 -2.96
CA PHE A 10 21.30 38.56 -1.82
C PHE A 10 19.83 38.26 -2.17
N LYS A 11 19.13 39.20 -2.83
CA LYS A 11 17.74 38.97 -3.27
C LYS A 11 17.64 37.79 -4.25
N GLY A 12 18.60 37.69 -5.18
CA GLY A 12 18.68 36.56 -6.11
C GLY A 12 18.86 35.23 -5.39
N ALA A 13 19.75 35.17 -4.40
CA ALA A 13 19.98 33.97 -3.60
C ALA A 13 18.73 33.55 -2.79
N VAL A 14 18.04 34.50 -2.18
CA VAL A 14 16.80 34.24 -1.43
C VAL A 14 15.70 33.70 -2.36
N LEU A 15 15.53 34.29 -3.55
CA LEU A 15 14.57 33.81 -4.53
C LEU A 15 14.92 32.38 -5.00
N ALA A 16 16.18 32.13 -5.33
CA ALA A 16 16.64 30.81 -5.75
C ALA A 16 16.41 29.75 -4.66
N ALA A 17 16.72 30.07 -3.39
CA ALA A 17 16.46 29.18 -2.26
C ALA A 17 14.95 28.93 -2.06
N GLY A 18 14.11 29.96 -2.19
CA GLY A 18 12.66 29.82 -2.11
C GLY A 18 12.09 28.92 -3.22
N LEU A 19 12.55 29.08 -4.45
CA LEU A 19 12.14 28.24 -5.58
C LEU A 19 12.60 26.79 -5.41
N ALA A 20 13.85 26.56 -4.98
CA ALA A 20 14.37 25.23 -4.71
C ALA A 20 13.60 24.53 -3.59
N TYR A 21 13.27 25.26 -2.51
CA TYR A 21 12.43 24.76 -1.43
C TYR A 21 11.03 24.37 -1.94
N LEU A 22 10.36 25.23 -2.71
CA LEU A 22 9.04 24.92 -3.27
C LEU A 22 9.10 23.72 -4.22
N TYR A 23 10.16 23.61 -5.02
CA TYR A 23 10.38 22.46 -5.89
C TYR A 23 10.47 21.17 -5.08
N GLN A 24 11.31 21.14 -4.05
CA GLN A 24 11.45 19.99 -3.15
C GLN A 24 10.12 19.63 -2.47
N GLN A 25 9.37 20.63 -1.99
CA GLN A 25 8.08 20.39 -1.32
C GLN A 25 6.98 19.87 -2.24
N ASN A 26 7.09 20.02 -3.56
CA ASN A 26 6.00 19.71 -4.50
C ASN A 26 6.31 18.58 -5.48
N PHE A 27 7.59 18.29 -5.74
CA PHE A 27 8.01 17.37 -6.81
C PHE A 27 8.99 16.29 -6.35
N LYS A 28 9.40 16.29 -5.08
CA LYS A 28 10.24 15.24 -4.51
C LYS A 28 9.46 14.48 -3.46
N ILE A 29 9.59 13.17 -3.45
CA ILE A 29 8.98 12.33 -2.42
C ILE A 29 9.89 12.25 -1.20
N LYS A 30 9.29 12.09 -0.02
CA LYS A 30 9.98 11.76 1.22
C LYS A 30 9.42 10.47 1.79
N THR A 31 10.31 9.57 2.18
CA THR A 31 9.93 8.35 2.89
C THR A 31 9.84 8.63 4.39
N SER A 32 8.73 8.23 5.00
CA SER A 32 8.49 8.30 6.44
C SER A 32 8.34 6.89 6.98
N HIS A 33 9.12 6.56 8.01
CA HIS A 33 9.10 5.26 8.66
C HIS A 33 8.33 5.33 9.98
N TYR A 34 7.43 4.37 10.19
CA TYR A 34 6.67 4.21 11.43
C TYR A 34 6.85 2.79 11.96
N PHE A 35 7.16 2.69 13.25
CA PHE A 35 7.12 1.43 13.98
C PHE A 35 5.78 1.34 14.69
N VAL A 36 5.00 0.32 14.38
CA VAL A 36 3.67 0.10 14.95
C VAL A 36 3.75 -1.01 15.98
N GLU A 37 3.74 -0.60 17.24
CA GLU A 37 3.73 -1.50 18.38
C GLU A 37 2.31 -1.99 18.66
N ASN A 38 2.10 -3.31 18.60
CA ASN A 38 0.82 -3.94 18.91
C ASN A 38 1.01 -5.37 19.43
N PRO A 39 0.44 -5.74 20.59
CA PRO A 39 0.58 -7.10 21.13
C PRO A 39 -0.02 -8.21 20.24
N HIS A 40 -0.81 -7.87 19.22
CA HIS A 40 -1.31 -8.82 18.22
C HIS A 40 -0.32 -9.11 17.08
N PHE A 41 0.73 -8.30 16.91
CA PHE A 41 1.76 -8.48 15.87
C PHE A 41 2.96 -9.27 16.42
N THR A 42 2.69 -10.48 16.92
CA THR A 42 3.70 -11.40 17.48
C THR A 42 4.15 -12.45 16.46
N GLY A 43 5.21 -13.18 16.80
CA GLY A 43 5.66 -14.33 16.01
C GLY A 43 6.19 -13.90 14.65
N GLY A 44 5.76 -14.58 13.60
CA GLY A 44 6.09 -14.30 12.21
C GLY A 44 5.67 -12.91 11.73
N LEU A 45 4.70 -12.25 12.39
CA LEU A 45 4.28 -10.89 12.05
C LEU A 45 5.25 -9.80 12.55
N ASP A 46 6.19 -10.13 13.44
CA ASP A 46 7.22 -9.18 13.89
C ASP A 46 8.19 -8.85 12.75
N GLY A 47 8.31 -7.57 12.44
CA GLY A 47 9.12 -7.08 11.32
C GLY A 47 8.45 -7.19 9.95
N LEU A 48 7.14 -7.52 9.87
CA LEU A 48 6.36 -7.39 8.64
C LEU A 48 6.39 -5.93 8.19
N ARG A 49 6.92 -5.68 6.99
CA ARG A 49 7.08 -4.34 6.42
C ARG A 49 6.06 -4.04 5.34
N ILE A 50 5.36 -2.92 5.50
CA ILE A 50 4.31 -2.48 4.59
C ILE A 50 4.66 -1.11 4.02
N ALA A 51 4.69 -0.98 2.70
CA ALA A 51 4.79 0.31 2.02
C ALA A 51 3.39 0.79 1.64
N GLN A 52 3.02 2.01 2.04
CA GLN A 52 1.74 2.62 1.70
C GLN A 52 1.95 3.77 0.71
N LEU A 53 1.33 3.65 -0.45
CA LEU A 53 1.13 4.70 -1.43
C LEU A 53 -0.31 5.19 -1.34
N SER A 54 -0.51 6.50 -1.39
CA SER A 54 -1.85 7.08 -1.30
C SER A 54 -1.96 8.31 -2.17
N ASP A 55 -3.17 8.58 -2.66
CA ASP A 55 -3.51 9.81 -3.38
C ASP A 55 -2.52 10.06 -4.53
N LEU A 56 -2.29 9.04 -5.38
CA LEU A 56 -1.38 9.14 -6.52
C LEU A 56 -1.90 10.13 -7.57
N HIS A 57 -3.23 10.21 -7.76
CA HIS A 57 -3.90 11.15 -8.66
C HIS A 57 -3.38 11.13 -10.11
N PHE A 58 -3.09 9.98 -10.73
CA PHE A 58 -2.64 9.94 -12.13
C PHE A 58 -3.60 10.74 -13.06
N PRO A 59 -3.10 11.63 -13.94
CA PRO A 59 -1.69 11.94 -14.26
C PRO A 59 -1.08 13.14 -13.49
N LYS A 60 -1.65 13.51 -12.34
CA LYS A 60 -1.22 14.60 -11.43
C LYS A 60 -0.42 14.13 -10.21
N GLN A 61 0.30 13.02 -10.31
CA GLN A 61 1.21 12.53 -9.27
C GLN A 61 2.34 13.51 -8.91
N ARG A 62 2.74 14.38 -9.85
CA ARG A 62 3.83 15.38 -9.78
C ARG A 62 5.23 14.85 -9.50
N VAL A 63 5.36 13.77 -8.73
CA VAL A 63 6.58 12.99 -8.57
C VAL A 63 6.66 12.02 -9.74
N ALA A 64 7.85 11.84 -10.31
CA ALA A 64 8.05 10.89 -11.39
C ALA A 64 7.76 9.46 -10.92
N SER A 65 7.05 8.68 -11.73
CA SER A 65 6.68 7.29 -11.44
C SER A 65 7.89 6.43 -11.07
N GLN A 66 9.02 6.61 -11.76
CA GLN A 66 10.28 5.93 -11.44
C GLN A 66 10.84 6.30 -10.06
N GLU A 67 10.78 7.58 -9.66
CA GLU A 67 11.27 8.01 -8.34
C GLU A 67 10.44 7.36 -7.21
N ILE A 68 9.13 7.18 -7.42
CA ILE A 68 8.26 6.47 -6.48
C ILE A 68 8.66 4.98 -6.41
N ILE A 69 8.80 4.32 -7.56
CA ILE A 69 9.18 2.89 -7.64
C ILE A 69 10.53 2.67 -6.96
N ASP A 70 11.52 3.51 -7.22
CA ASP A 70 12.86 3.40 -6.62
C ASP A 70 12.80 3.52 -5.10
N GLN A 71 12.00 4.44 -4.56
CA GLN A 71 11.82 4.59 -3.11
C GLN A 71 11.09 3.40 -2.48
N VAL A 72 10.10 2.82 -3.17
CA VAL A 72 9.44 1.59 -2.71
C VAL A 72 10.42 0.42 -2.73
N ALA A 73 11.21 0.26 -3.80
CA ALA A 73 12.22 -0.78 -3.91
C ALA A 73 13.29 -0.66 -2.79
N GLN A 74 13.75 0.57 -2.50
CA GLN A 74 14.66 0.84 -1.39
C GLN A 74 14.05 0.51 -0.02
N ALA A 75 12.75 0.80 0.16
CA ALA A 75 12.01 0.49 1.38
C ALA A 75 11.87 -1.01 1.62
N ARG A 76 11.88 -1.80 0.53
CA ARG A 76 11.93 -3.27 0.58
C ARG A 76 10.72 -3.89 1.30
N PRO A 77 9.50 -3.55 0.87
CA PRO A 77 8.29 -3.99 1.54
C PRO A 77 8.06 -5.49 1.34
N ASP A 78 7.37 -6.09 2.31
CA ASP A 78 6.76 -7.41 2.19
C ASP A 78 5.34 -7.29 1.61
N LEU A 79 4.67 -6.14 1.82
CA LEU A 79 3.36 -5.80 1.26
C LEU A 79 3.31 -4.35 0.80
N ILE A 80 2.55 -4.07 -0.26
CA ILE A 80 2.31 -2.70 -0.75
C ILE A 80 0.82 -2.40 -0.69
N PHE A 81 0.45 -1.29 -0.05
CA PHE A 81 -0.92 -0.81 0.03
C PHE A 81 -1.12 0.46 -0.80
N MET A 82 -2.16 0.47 -1.63
CA MET A 82 -2.67 1.64 -2.34
C MET A 82 -3.99 2.08 -1.72
N THR A 83 -3.96 3.15 -0.92
CA THR A 83 -5.10 3.54 -0.07
C THR A 83 -6.06 4.55 -0.71
N GLY A 84 -6.31 4.43 -2.01
CA GLY A 84 -7.28 5.25 -2.75
C GLY A 84 -6.73 6.51 -3.41
N ASP A 85 -7.58 7.14 -4.22
CA ASP A 85 -7.28 8.30 -5.07
C ASP A 85 -6.09 8.03 -6.01
N ILE A 86 -6.19 6.91 -6.74
CA ILE A 86 -5.14 6.45 -7.66
C ILE A 86 -5.18 7.30 -8.95
N ILE A 87 -6.37 7.67 -9.43
CA ILE A 87 -6.59 8.50 -10.61
C ILE A 87 -7.26 9.82 -10.25
N GLN A 88 -7.05 10.84 -11.09
CA GLN A 88 -7.66 12.16 -10.89
C GLN A 88 -9.11 12.21 -11.41
N GLY A 89 -10.00 11.39 -10.83
CA GLY A 89 -11.41 11.31 -11.23
C GLY A 89 -11.57 11.00 -12.72
N ASP A 90 -12.39 11.77 -13.43
CA ASP A 90 -12.65 11.57 -14.88
C ASP A 90 -11.57 12.17 -15.80
N GLN A 91 -10.44 12.63 -15.25
CA GLN A 91 -9.33 13.05 -16.08
C GLN A 91 -8.68 11.82 -16.74
N VAL A 92 -8.59 11.83 -18.07
CA VAL A 92 -7.95 10.76 -18.84
C VAL A 92 -6.50 10.59 -18.39
N PHE A 93 -6.11 9.35 -18.12
CA PHE A 93 -4.76 8.93 -17.76
C PHE A 93 -4.19 8.01 -18.85
N ASP A 94 -2.85 7.90 -18.90
CA ASP A 94 -2.18 6.93 -19.77
C ASP A 94 -2.22 5.54 -19.12
N GLU A 95 -3.01 4.64 -19.70
CA GLU A 95 -3.18 3.28 -19.20
C GLU A 95 -1.88 2.47 -19.25
N LYS A 96 -1.01 2.72 -20.22
CA LYS A 96 0.27 2.03 -20.34
C LYS A 96 1.23 2.51 -19.25
N GLU A 97 1.23 3.82 -18.96
CA GLU A 97 1.98 4.35 -17.81
C GLU A 97 1.50 3.71 -16.51
N LEU A 98 0.18 3.70 -16.27
CA LEU A 98 -0.41 3.15 -15.06
C LEU A 98 -0.14 1.64 -14.92
N PHE A 99 -0.28 0.87 -16.01
CA PHE A 99 0.03 -0.56 -16.03
C PHE A 99 1.49 -0.81 -15.67
N ASN A 100 2.43 -0.11 -16.32
CA ASN A 100 3.87 -0.30 -16.08
C ASN A 100 4.25 0.09 -14.65
N PHE A 101 3.68 1.18 -14.14
CA PHE A 101 3.88 1.60 -12.76
C PHE A 101 3.42 0.51 -11.78
N ALA A 102 2.21 -0.01 -11.96
CA ALA A 102 1.66 -1.04 -11.10
C ALA A 102 2.42 -2.36 -11.21
N LYS A 103 2.81 -2.75 -12.43
CA LYS A 103 3.58 -3.97 -12.67
C LYS A 103 4.92 -3.93 -11.95
N ALA A 104 5.61 -2.78 -12.01
CA ALA A 104 6.86 -2.59 -11.30
C ALA A 104 6.71 -2.71 -9.77
N LEU A 105 5.57 -2.27 -9.21
CA LEU A 105 5.30 -2.44 -7.78
C LEU A 105 4.96 -3.90 -7.43
N VAL A 106 4.15 -4.57 -8.24
CA VAL A 106 3.80 -6.00 -8.07
C VAL A 106 5.04 -6.90 -8.14
N ASP A 107 6.04 -6.53 -8.94
CA ASP A 107 7.31 -7.26 -9.02
C ASP A 107 8.17 -7.11 -7.75
N LEU A 108 7.88 -6.14 -6.88
CA LEU A 108 8.56 -5.95 -5.61
C LEU A 108 7.87 -6.72 -4.46
N ALA A 109 6.53 -6.66 -4.40
CA ALA A 109 5.73 -7.30 -3.36
C ALA A 109 4.23 -7.37 -3.75
N PRO A 110 3.41 -8.23 -3.11
CA PRO A 110 1.97 -8.21 -3.28
C PRO A 110 1.36 -6.82 -3.04
N VAL A 111 0.52 -6.36 -3.97
CA VAL A 111 -0.11 -5.04 -3.92
C VAL A 111 -1.61 -5.18 -3.66
N PHE A 112 -2.10 -4.53 -2.61
CA PHE A 112 -3.52 -4.42 -2.29
C PHE A 112 -4.00 -2.98 -2.45
N ALA A 113 -5.18 -2.79 -3.04
CA ALA A 113 -5.73 -1.48 -3.34
C ALA A 113 -7.19 -1.34 -2.92
N VAL A 114 -7.59 -0.12 -2.59
CA VAL A 114 -9.00 0.29 -2.41
C VAL A 114 -9.26 1.57 -3.19
N TYR A 115 -10.53 1.84 -3.47
CA TYR A 115 -10.94 3.10 -4.09
C TYR A 115 -10.88 4.25 -3.07
N GLY A 116 -10.53 5.44 -3.56
CA GLY A 116 -10.75 6.71 -2.89
C GLY A 116 -11.99 7.42 -3.42
N ASN A 117 -12.18 8.67 -3.02
CA ASN A 117 -13.34 9.46 -3.42
C ASN A 117 -13.28 9.90 -4.88
N HIS A 118 -12.10 9.96 -5.48
CA HIS A 118 -11.95 10.23 -6.91
C HIS A 118 -12.45 9.07 -7.77
N GLU A 119 -12.25 7.82 -7.35
CA GLU A 119 -12.77 6.66 -8.06
C GLU A 119 -14.27 6.46 -7.83
N ALA A 120 -14.78 6.70 -6.61
CA ALA A 120 -16.18 6.43 -6.26
C ALA A 120 -17.21 7.16 -7.14
N GLY A 121 -16.84 8.30 -7.72
CA GLY A 121 -17.69 9.09 -8.62
C GLY A 121 -17.31 9.00 -10.11
N SER A 122 -16.23 8.28 -10.45
CA SER A 122 -15.64 8.36 -11.79
C SER A 122 -16.12 7.26 -12.75
N ALA A 123 -16.38 7.64 -13.99
CA ALA A 123 -16.64 6.72 -15.10
C ALA A 123 -15.39 5.89 -15.47
N LEU A 124 -14.19 6.35 -15.12
CA LEU A 124 -12.92 5.69 -15.42
C LEU A 124 -12.48 4.69 -14.34
N ALA A 125 -13.15 4.63 -13.19
CA ALA A 125 -12.77 3.77 -12.08
C ALA A 125 -12.66 2.28 -12.48
N ARG A 126 -13.67 1.74 -13.18
CA ARG A 126 -13.60 0.35 -13.66
C ARG A 126 -12.48 0.11 -14.68
N ARG A 127 -12.14 1.13 -15.48
CA ARG A 127 -11.04 1.04 -16.43
C ARG A 127 -9.69 1.00 -15.71
N MET A 128 -9.50 1.89 -14.72
CA MET A 128 -8.35 1.93 -13.82
C MET A 128 -8.17 0.60 -13.09
N GLU A 129 -9.24 0.05 -12.50
CA GLU A 129 -9.19 -1.24 -11.81
C GLU A 129 -8.80 -2.36 -12.77
N SER A 130 -9.37 -2.39 -13.99
CA SER A 130 -9.00 -3.38 -14.99
C SER A 130 -7.52 -3.32 -15.38
N VAL A 131 -6.96 -2.11 -15.53
CA VAL A 131 -5.54 -1.92 -15.88
C VAL A 131 -4.63 -2.40 -14.75
N LEU A 132 -4.93 -2.00 -13.51
CA LEU A 132 -4.14 -2.37 -12.34
C LEU A 132 -4.26 -3.85 -11.99
N SER A 133 -5.46 -4.43 -12.10
CA SER A 133 -5.69 -5.85 -11.88
C SER A 133 -4.96 -6.70 -12.93
N ALA A 134 -4.92 -6.25 -14.18
CA ALA A 134 -4.13 -6.91 -15.23
C ALA A 134 -2.62 -6.88 -14.93
N ALA A 135 -2.14 -5.88 -14.18
CA ALA A 135 -0.76 -5.81 -13.71
C ALA A 135 -0.48 -6.66 -12.46
N GLY A 136 -1.53 -7.20 -11.81
CA GLY A 136 -1.44 -8.05 -10.61
C GLY A 136 -1.84 -7.39 -9.29
N VAL A 137 -2.40 -6.17 -9.33
CA VAL A 137 -2.92 -5.51 -8.12
C VAL A 137 -4.23 -6.17 -7.67
N THR A 138 -4.36 -6.47 -6.38
CA THR A 138 -5.59 -7.03 -5.80
C THR A 138 -6.44 -5.94 -5.18
N PHE A 139 -7.64 -5.70 -5.72
CA PHE A 139 -8.59 -4.76 -5.13
C PHE A 139 -9.39 -5.41 -4.00
N LEU A 140 -9.45 -4.75 -2.85
CA LEU A 140 -10.20 -5.19 -1.67
C LEU A 140 -11.41 -4.27 -1.43
N ASN A 141 -12.25 -4.05 -2.44
CA ASN A 141 -13.42 -3.18 -2.32
C ASN A 141 -14.55 -3.86 -1.53
N ASP A 142 -14.67 -3.54 -0.23
CA ASP A 142 -15.54 -4.24 0.75
C ASP A 142 -15.22 -5.74 0.88
N GLN A 143 -13.94 -6.08 0.78
CA GLN A 143 -13.46 -7.47 0.85
C GLN A 143 -12.36 -7.65 1.88
N ALA A 144 -12.15 -8.89 2.28
CA ALA A 144 -11.08 -9.28 3.18
C ALA A 144 -10.41 -10.56 2.68
N VAL A 145 -9.10 -10.63 2.85
CA VAL A 145 -8.28 -11.81 2.55
C VAL A 145 -7.41 -12.15 3.75
N SER A 146 -7.23 -13.44 4.01
CA SER A 146 -6.21 -13.89 4.96
C SER A 146 -4.92 -14.19 4.21
N LEU A 147 -3.81 -13.66 4.70
CA LEU A 147 -2.48 -14.04 4.29
C LEU A 147 -1.78 -14.77 5.43
N GLU A 148 -0.80 -15.59 5.07
CA GLU A 148 0.13 -16.18 6.02
C GLU A 148 1.49 -15.51 5.81
N PHE A 149 2.06 -14.94 6.87
CA PHE A 149 3.38 -14.33 6.82
C PHE A 149 4.27 -14.96 7.88
N ALA A 150 5.35 -15.60 7.42
CA ALA A 150 6.27 -16.38 8.26
C ALA A 150 5.55 -17.37 9.21
N GLY A 151 4.47 -18.00 8.73
CA GLY A 151 3.71 -19.01 9.48
C GLY A 151 2.54 -18.45 10.31
N ASP A 152 2.43 -17.13 10.46
CA ASP A 152 1.36 -16.51 11.24
C ASP A 152 0.31 -15.85 10.34
N PRO A 153 -1.00 -16.04 10.63
CA PRO A 153 -2.05 -15.50 9.79
C PRO A 153 -2.34 -14.02 10.09
N ILE A 154 -2.66 -13.25 9.06
CA ILE A 154 -3.10 -11.87 9.15
C ILE A 154 -4.23 -11.61 8.16
N THR A 155 -5.29 -10.93 8.61
CA THR A 155 -6.39 -10.53 7.74
C THR A 155 -6.14 -9.12 7.21
N ILE A 156 -6.20 -8.97 5.89
CA ILE A 156 -6.17 -7.67 5.20
C ILE A 156 -7.58 -7.37 4.71
N MET A 157 -8.14 -6.28 5.19
CA MET A 157 -9.46 -5.78 4.82
C MET A 157 -9.31 -4.54 3.96
N GLY A 158 -10.22 -4.34 3.02
CA GLY A 158 -10.36 -3.08 2.31
C GLY A 158 -11.79 -2.57 2.34
N LEU A 159 -11.93 -1.28 2.56
CA LEU A 159 -13.21 -0.59 2.58
C LEU A 159 -13.43 0.14 1.25
N LEU A 160 -14.52 -0.20 0.56
CA LEU A 160 -14.89 0.51 -0.67
C LEU A 160 -15.47 1.88 -0.33
N GLU A 161 -14.88 2.92 -0.93
CA GLU A 161 -15.47 4.25 -0.96
C GLU A 161 -16.79 4.25 -1.74
N LYS A 162 -17.84 4.84 -1.14
CA LYS A 162 -19.18 4.88 -1.74
C LYS A 162 -19.63 6.33 -1.96
N PRO A 163 -20.41 6.62 -3.02
CA PRO A 163 -20.97 7.94 -3.25
C PRO A 163 -21.67 8.51 -2.01
N ASN A 164 -21.55 9.82 -1.83
CA ASN A 164 -22.10 10.56 -0.67
C ASN A 164 -21.62 10.05 0.70
N ARG A 165 -20.48 9.32 0.74
CA ARG A 165 -19.90 8.75 1.96
C ARG A 165 -20.92 7.89 2.74
N ARG A 166 -21.82 7.19 2.02
CA ARG A 166 -22.91 6.40 2.62
C ARG A 166 -22.39 5.34 3.60
N PHE A 167 -21.18 4.84 3.38
CA PHE A 167 -20.54 3.88 4.29
C PHE A 167 -20.34 4.45 5.71
N LEU A 168 -20.21 5.78 5.88
CA LEU A 168 -20.04 6.42 7.19
C LEU A 168 -21.32 6.56 8.03
N GLN A 169 -22.48 6.14 7.52
CA GLN A 169 -23.77 6.27 8.22
C GLN A 169 -24.07 5.05 9.10
N GLY A 170 -23.48 4.98 10.30
CA GLY A 170 -23.45 3.77 11.16
C GLY A 170 -22.17 2.96 10.91
N ASP A 171 -22.21 1.64 11.14
CA ASP A 171 -21.01 0.78 11.04
C ASP A 171 -20.33 0.90 9.67
N ALA A 172 -19.13 1.48 9.66
CA ALA A 172 -18.38 1.71 8.43
C ALA A 172 -18.01 0.41 7.73
N LEU A 173 -17.82 -0.68 8.47
CA LEU A 173 -17.34 -1.96 7.97
C LEU A 173 -18.47 -2.98 7.72
N ARG A 174 -19.74 -2.55 7.75
CA ARG A 174 -20.90 -3.46 7.66
C ARG A 174 -20.93 -4.34 6.41
N TYR A 175 -20.34 -3.88 5.31
CA TYR A 175 -20.32 -4.58 4.03
C TYR A 175 -19.16 -5.58 3.92
N ILE A 176 -18.15 -5.46 4.78
CA ILE A 176 -17.06 -6.43 4.87
C ILE A 176 -17.56 -7.64 5.66
N GLN A 177 -17.52 -8.80 5.02
CA GLN A 177 -17.82 -10.08 5.66
C GLN A 177 -16.52 -10.76 6.05
N LEU A 178 -16.46 -11.26 7.29
CA LEU A 178 -15.32 -12.00 7.80
C LEU A 178 -15.76 -13.43 8.14
N SER A 179 -14.91 -14.40 7.82
CA SER A 179 -15.06 -15.76 8.33
C SER A 179 -14.76 -15.81 9.84
N PRO A 180 -15.20 -16.85 10.57
CA PRO A 180 -14.84 -17.05 11.98
C PRO A 180 -13.33 -17.02 12.23
N GLU A 181 -12.53 -17.55 11.31
CA GLU A 181 -11.07 -17.54 11.37
C GLU A 181 -10.53 -16.11 11.26
N GLN A 182 -11.03 -15.33 10.29
CA GLN A 182 -10.63 -13.93 10.10
C GLN A 182 -10.97 -13.05 11.31
N ILE A 183 -12.09 -13.32 12.00
CA ILE A 183 -12.47 -12.62 13.23
C ILE A 183 -11.41 -12.82 14.32
N GLY A 184 -10.77 -13.99 14.40
CA GLY A 184 -9.74 -14.30 15.38
C GLY A 184 -8.33 -13.80 15.05
N GLN A 185 -8.07 -13.40 13.80
CA GLN A 185 -6.73 -12.99 13.33
C GLN A 185 -6.43 -11.51 13.61
N PRO A 186 -5.15 -11.10 13.67
CA PRO A 186 -4.75 -9.71 13.55
C PRO A 186 -5.27 -9.10 12.24
N LYS A 187 -5.72 -7.84 12.28
CA LYS A 187 -6.42 -7.19 11.15
C LYS A 187 -5.75 -5.90 10.73
N LEU A 188 -5.46 -5.79 9.43
CA LEU A 188 -5.08 -4.56 8.75
C LEU A 188 -6.27 -4.05 7.93
N LEU A 189 -6.48 -2.73 7.89
CA LEU A 189 -7.53 -2.12 7.07
C LEU A 189 -6.94 -1.08 6.11
N LEU A 190 -7.19 -1.25 4.82
CA LEU A 190 -7.05 -0.20 3.81
C LEU A 190 -8.37 0.59 3.75
N ALA A 191 -8.31 1.88 4.02
CA ALA A 191 -9.43 2.78 3.86
C ALA A 191 -8.95 4.15 3.39
N HIS A 192 -9.84 5.02 2.94
CA HIS A 192 -9.41 6.33 2.41
C HIS A 192 -9.54 7.47 3.43
N HIS A 193 -10.55 7.45 4.32
CA HIS A 193 -10.95 8.61 5.13
C HIS A 193 -10.43 8.56 6.58
N PRO A 194 -9.41 9.36 6.96
CA PRO A 194 -8.85 9.33 8.30
C PRO A 194 -9.82 9.86 9.38
N GLU A 195 -10.74 10.76 9.04
CA GLU A 195 -11.73 11.29 9.99
C GLU A 195 -12.82 10.28 10.38
N ALA A 196 -12.89 9.16 9.65
CA ALA A 196 -13.76 8.05 9.98
C ALA A 196 -13.14 7.06 10.98
N PHE A 197 -11.93 7.35 11.49
CA PHE A 197 -11.16 6.40 12.31
C PHE A 197 -11.97 5.71 13.41
N LEU A 198 -12.73 6.47 14.22
CA LEU A 198 -13.54 5.87 15.30
C LEU A 198 -14.65 4.95 14.78
N ARG A 199 -15.19 5.22 13.59
CA ARG A 199 -16.26 4.41 12.98
C ARG A 199 -15.77 3.05 12.51
N TYR A 200 -14.48 2.90 12.22
CA TYR A 200 -13.89 1.61 11.85
C TYR A 200 -13.86 0.60 13.00
N HIS A 201 -14.21 1.02 14.22
CA HIS A 201 -14.21 0.19 15.40
C HIS A 201 -15.63 0.02 16.02
N GLU A 202 -16.69 0.40 15.29
CA GLU A 202 -18.08 0.23 15.77
C GLU A 202 -18.49 -1.24 15.89
N ASP A 203 -18.05 -2.10 14.97
CA ASP A 203 -18.18 -3.55 15.06
C ASP A 203 -16.91 -4.18 15.63
N MET A 204 -17.00 -4.77 16.83
CA MET A 204 -15.86 -5.34 17.51
C MET A 204 -15.29 -6.58 16.82
N ALA A 205 -16.09 -7.33 16.08
CA ALA A 205 -15.61 -8.50 15.33
C ALA A 205 -14.74 -8.10 14.13
N LYS A 206 -14.93 -6.88 13.61
CA LYS A 206 -14.22 -6.34 12.43
C LYS A 206 -13.19 -5.28 12.78
N SER A 207 -13.10 -4.89 14.05
CA SER A 207 -12.24 -3.81 14.54
C SER A 207 -10.76 -4.05 14.20
N PRO A 208 -10.15 -3.28 13.28
CA PRO A 208 -8.78 -3.49 12.83
C PRO A 208 -7.78 -3.17 13.94
N ASP A 209 -6.58 -3.74 13.86
CA ASP A 209 -5.46 -3.42 14.74
C ASP A 209 -4.68 -2.21 14.20
N LEU A 210 -4.55 -2.14 12.87
CA LEU A 210 -3.92 -1.03 12.18
C LEU A 210 -4.71 -0.63 10.92
N VAL A 211 -5.00 0.66 10.78
CA VAL A 211 -5.66 1.25 9.62
C VAL A 211 -4.64 2.08 8.81
N PHE A 212 -4.68 1.95 7.49
CA PHE A 212 -3.90 2.77 6.55
C PHE A 212 -4.84 3.67 5.77
N THR A 213 -4.62 4.99 5.83
CA THR A 213 -5.48 5.98 5.14
C THR A 213 -4.73 7.09 4.42
N GLY A 214 -5.42 7.69 3.45
CA GLY A 214 -5.00 8.85 2.67
C GLY A 214 -5.88 10.08 2.90
N HIS A 215 -6.33 10.70 1.81
CA HIS A 215 -7.40 11.71 1.71
C HIS A 215 -7.05 13.10 2.26
N ALA A 216 -6.42 13.16 3.42
CA ALA A 216 -6.14 14.44 4.10
C ALA A 216 -5.02 15.25 3.42
N HIS A 217 -4.24 14.63 2.52
CA HIS A 217 -3.11 15.25 1.81
C HIS A 217 -2.15 16.01 2.74
N GLY A 218 -1.97 15.58 3.99
CA GLY A 218 -1.11 16.28 4.95
C GLY A 218 -1.63 17.63 5.45
N GLY A 219 -2.87 17.99 5.11
CA GLY A 219 -3.45 19.31 5.34
C GLY A 219 -2.97 20.40 4.38
N GLN A 220 -2.30 19.97 3.28
CA GLN A 220 -1.75 20.77 2.17
C GLN A 220 -0.65 21.77 2.54
N ILE A 221 -0.93 22.68 3.48
CA ILE A 221 0.02 23.60 4.11
C ILE A 221 0.21 23.13 5.54
N ARG A 222 1.46 22.89 5.95
CA ARG A 222 1.77 22.48 7.32
C ARG A 222 2.48 23.60 8.07
N LEU A 223 1.93 23.98 9.21
CA LEU A 223 2.52 24.94 10.12
C LEU A 223 3.39 24.18 11.14
N PRO A 224 4.66 24.58 11.35
CA PRO A 224 5.50 23.99 12.37
C PRO A 224 4.82 24.00 13.75
N GLY A 225 4.74 22.84 14.41
CA GLY A 225 4.12 22.68 15.73
C GLY A 225 2.60 22.57 15.75
N LEU A 226 1.89 23.01 14.70
CA LEU A 226 0.41 22.97 14.63
C LEU A 226 -0.14 21.92 13.67
N GLY A 227 0.67 21.46 12.70
CA GLY A 227 0.25 20.44 11.74
C GLY A 227 -0.41 21.03 10.49
N GLY A 228 -1.32 20.27 9.88
CA GLY A 228 -2.01 20.66 8.65
C GLY A 228 -2.99 21.82 8.86
N LEU A 229 -3.10 22.72 7.87
CA LEU A 229 -3.97 23.88 7.95
C LEU A 229 -5.42 23.54 7.59
N PHE A 230 -5.62 22.72 6.55
CA PHE A 230 -6.96 22.35 6.08
C PHE A 230 -6.95 20.95 5.46
N ALA A 231 -7.90 20.11 5.83
CA ALA A 231 -8.09 18.80 5.18
C ALA A 231 -9.55 18.59 4.77
N PRO A 232 -9.80 17.91 3.63
CA PRO A 232 -11.13 17.44 3.26
C PRO A 232 -11.79 16.65 4.40
N GLY A 233 -13.10 16.84 4.58
CA GLY A 233 -13.89 16.16 5.61
C GLY A 233 -13.64 16.62 7.06
N GLN A 234 -12.56 17.36 7.33
CA GLN A 234 -12.16 17.80 8.68
C GLN A 234 -12.19 19.33 8.87
N GLY A 235 -12.05 20.10 7.80
CA GLY A 235 -12.05 21.56 7.86
C GLY A 235 -10.69 22.14 8.26
N GLU A 236 -10.69 23.26 8.99
CA GLU A 236 -9.49 23.95 9.46
C GLU A 236 -8.86 23.25 10.68
N PHE A 237 -7.53 23.28 10.77
CA PHE A 237 -6.74 22.61 11.83
C PHE A 237 -7.16 21.15 12.08
N PRO A 238 -7.20 20.33 11.02
CA PRO A 238 -7.59 18.93 11.08
C PRO A 238 -6.73 18.09 12.02
N LYS A 239 -7.37 17.16 12.73
CA LYS A 239 -6.71 16.27 13.68
C LYS A 239 -5.86 15.20 13.00
N TYR A 240 -6.37 14.56 11.96
CA TYR A 240 -5.76 13.41 11.31
C TYR A 240 -5.26 13.80 9.92
N THR A 241 -3.99 14.21 9.82
CA THR A 241 -3.41 14.67 8.54
C THR A 241 -2.15 13.96 8.09
N ALA A 242 -1.33 13.49 9.03
CA ALA A 242 -0.11 12.78 8.72
C ALA A 242 0.38 12.02 9.96
N GLY A 243 0.89 10.82 9.75
CA GLY A 243 1.54 10.02 10.78
C GLY A 243 0.64 9.06 11.53
N LEU A 244 1.17 8.53 12.63
CA LEU A 244 0.57 7.48 13.43
C LEU A 244 -0.26 8.07 14.58
N PHE A 245 -1.50 7.62 14.70
CA PHE A 245 -2.41 7.95 15.80
C PHE A 245 -2.98 6.68 16.39
N HIS A 246 -3.55 6.78 17.59
CA HIS A 246 -4.28 5.68 18.23
C HIS A 246 -5.57 6.18 18.88
N ILE A 247 -6.46 5.26 19.20
CA ILE A 247 -7.66 5.56 19.97
C ILE A 247 -7.25 5.86 21.43
N PRO A 248 -7.76 6.94 22.05
CA PRO A 248 -7.52 7.21 23.47
C PRO A 248 -7.95 6.01 24.35
N GLY A 249 -7.04 5.52 25.18
CA GLY A 249 -7.28 4.35 26.02
C GLY A 249 -7.17 2.99 25.31
N GLN A 250 -6.91 2.97 24.00
CA GLN A 250 -6.72 1.75 23.21
C GLN A 250 -5.48 1.90 22.30
N PRO A 251 -4.26 1.89 22.85
CA PRO A 251 -3.02 2.11 22.09
C PRO A 251 -2.78 1.06 20.98
N GLN A 252 -3.39 -0.12 21.09
CA GLN A 252 -3.37 -1.20 20.09
C GLN A 252 -4.33 -0.99 18.92
N LYS A 253 -5.08 0.13 18.88
CA LYS A 253 -5.98 0.47 17.78
C LYS A 253 -5.45 1.72 17.13
N GLN A 254 -4.79 1.55 16.00
CA GLN A 254 -3.93 2.57 15.40
C GLN A 254 -4.36 2.91 13.97
N ILE A 255 -3.99 4.11 13.53
CA ILE A 255 -4.16 4.59 12.15
C ILE A 255 -2.90 5.29 11.70
N VAL A 256 -2.44 4.97 10.49
CA VAL A 256 -1.36 5.66 9.79
C VAL A 256 -1.97 6.46 8.65
N VAL A 257 -1.77 7.78 8.70
CA VAL A 257 -2.30 8.73 7.73
C VAL A 257 -1.16 9.19 6.82
N SER A 258 -1.27 8.92 5.52
CA SER A 258 -0.34 9.40 4.50
C SER A 258 -0.63 10.84 4.10
N ARG A 259 0.42 11.62 3.83
CA ARG A 259 0.31 12.95 3.21
C ARG A 259 -0.05 12.91 1.71
N GLY A 260 -0.16 11.72 1.14
CA GLY A 260 -0.43 11.51 -0.28
C GLY A 260 0.76 11.87 -1.17
N ILE A 261 0.83 11.29 -2.37
CA ILE A 261 1.91 11.54 -3.33
C ILE A 261 1.54 12.68 -4.29
N GLY A 262 0.35 12.60 -4.86
CA GLY A 262 -0.14 13.48 -5.91
C GLY A 262 -0.61 14.85 -5.45
N ALA A 263 -1.09 15.62 -6.43
CA ALA A 263 -1.71 16.92 -6.21
C ALA A 263 -3.08 16.76 -5.53
N SER A 264 -3.41 17.66 -4.62
CA SER A 264 -4.80 17.85 -4.17
C SER A 264 -5.48 18.94 -5.00
N ALA A 265 -6.74 19.26 -4.68
CA ALA A 265 -7.48 20.40 -5.22
C ALA A 265 -6.71 21.74 -5.11
N PHE A 266 -5.90 21.93 -4.06
CA PHE A 266 -4.97 23.05 -3.96
C PHE A 266 -3.55 22.58 -4.31
N PRO A 267 -3.00 22.95 -5.48
CA PRO A 267 -1.84 22.28 -6.06
C PRO A 267 -0.50 22.81 -5.52
N VAL A 268 -0.43 23.38 -4.32
CA VAL A 268 0.84 23.85 -3.74
C VAL A 268 1.02 23.34 -2.33
N ARG A 269 2.07 22.55 -2.11
CA ARG A 269 2.48 22.01 -0.81
C ARG A 269 3.50 22.95 -0.17
N ILE A 270 3.32 23.27 1.11
CA ILE A 270 4.25 24.06 1.94
C ILE A 270 4.49 23.28 3.23
N ASN A 271 5.75 22.98 3.56
CA ASN A 271 6.15 22.06 4.64
C ASN A 271 5.44 20.69 4.60
N ASN A 272 4.99 20.26 3.42
CA ASN A 272 4.10 19.12 3.24
C ASN A 272 4.47 18.28 2.02
N GLN A 273 5.75 17.92 1.93
CA GLN A 273 6.29 17.10 0.86
C GLN A 273 5.45 15.84 0.58
N PRO A 274 5.28 15.40 -0.69
CA PRO A 274 4.75 14.07 -1.03
C PRO A 274 5.40 12.96 -0.20
N GLU A 275 4.62 11.93 0.15
CA GLU A 275 5.05 10.93 1.12
C GLU A 275 4.88 9.50 0.63
N LEU A 276 5.97 8.73 0.77
CA LEU A 276 5.90 7.27 0.87
C LEU A 276 5.89 6.91 2.36
N VAL A 277 4.90 6.16 2.79
CA VAL A 277 4.83 5.65 4.17
C VAL A 277 5.39 4.24 4.20
N VAL A 278 6.27 3.95 5.15
CA VAL A 278 6.78 2.62 5.43
C VAL A 278 6.46 2.28 6.87
N VAL A 279 5.80 1.15 7.09
CA VAL A 279 5.38 0.69 8.41
C VAL A 279 6.05 -0.65 8.71
N ASP A 280 6.68 -0.76 9.86
CA ASP A 280 7.19 -2.01 10.42
C ASP A 280 6.31 -2.40 11.64
N LEU A 281 5.77 -3.61 11.64
CA LEU A 281 4.96 -4.13 12.74
C LEU A 281 5.85 -4.75 13.83
N THR A 282 5.51 -4.59 15.11
CA THR A 282 6.28 -5.18 16.22
C THR A 282 5.41 -5.43 17.47
N PRO A 283 5.69 -6.47 18.28
CA PRO A 283 4.84 -6.82 19.42
C PRO A 283 5.02 -5.94 20.67
N ALA A 284 6.18 -5.29 20.86
CA ALA A 284 6.45 -4.48 22.06
C ALA A 284 7.64 -3.51 21.94
N LYS A 285 7.56 -2.42 22.71
CA LYS A 285 8.62 -1.41 22.90
C LYS A 285 9.99 -1.98 23.31
N HIS A 286 10.00 -3.06 24.11
CA HIS A 286 11.24 -3.71 24.54
C HIS A 286 11.87 -4.55 23.43
N ALA A 287 11.06 -5.24 22.62
CA ALA A 287 11.51 -5.97 21.45
C ALA A 287 12.07 -5.02 20.39
N LEU A 288 11.45 -3.85 20.17
CA LEU A 288 12.00 -2.79 19.33
C LEU A 288 13.33 -2.26 19.87
N SER A 289 13.41 -2.00 21.17
CA SER A 289 14.66 -1.52 21.81
C SER A 289 15.78 -2.56 21.70
N GLN A 290 15.46 -3.85 21.89
CA GLN A 290 16.40 -4.96 21.70
C GLN A 290 16.78 -5.14 20.24
N HIS A 291 15.83 -5.10 19.31
CA HIS A 291 16.11 -5.22 17.87
C HIS A 291 17.01 -4.08 17.37
N LEU A 292 16.74 -2.84 17.79
CA LEU A 292 17.59 -1.70 17.49
C LEU A 292 18.96 -1.85 18.15
N GLN A 293 19.02 -2.31 19.39
CA GLN A 293 20.28 -2.56 20.09
C GLN A 293 21.08 -3.67 19.42
N ASP A 294 20.44 -4.76 19.00
CA ASP A 294 21.06 -5.88 18.29
C ASP A 294 21.56 -5.46 16.91
N GLN A 295 20.83 -4.60 16.20
CA GLN A 295 21.30 -4.01 14.94
C GLN A 295 22.50 -3.09 15.16
N ILE A 296 22.50 -2.28 16.22
CA ILE A 296 23.63 -1.42 16.61
C ILE A 296 24.83 -2.28 17.04
N ASP A 297 24.61 -3.35 17.78
CA ASP A 297 25.65 -4.21 18.32
C ASP A 297 26.25 -5.09 17.21
N GLN A 298 25.44 -5.65 16.32
CA GLN A 298 25.92 -6.34 15.12
C GLN A 298 26.70 -5.41 14.19
N ALA A 299 26.22 -4.17 14.01
CA ALA A 299 26.97 -3.15 13.30
C ALA A 299 28.30 -2.85 13.98
N SER A 300 28.32 -2.68 15.30
CA SER A 300 29.52 -2.36 16.08
C SER A 300 30.52 -3.52 16.16
N GLN A 301 30.04 -4.77 16.16
CA GLN A 301 30.88 -5.98 16.15
C GLN A 301 31.46 -6.26 14.76
N ALA A 302 30.69 -6.02 13.69
CA ALA A 302 31.19 -6.08 12.32
C ALA A 302 32.15 -4.91 11.99
N ALA A 303 31.96 -3.78 12.67
CA ALA A 303 32.70 -2.55 12.48
C ALA A 303 33.76 -2.32 13.56
N GLY A 304 34.86 -3.06 13.56
CA GLY A 304 35.99 -2.76 14.45
C GLY A 304 36.46 -1.31 14.31
N ALA A 305 36.11 -0.46 15.29
CA ALA A 305 36.40 0.99 15.41
C ALA A 305 36.24 1.79 14.10
N TRP A 306 35.00 1.93 13.61
CA TRP A 306 34.71 2.67 12.38
C TRP A 306 34.45 4.16 12.65
N SER A 307 34.94 5.02 11.75
CA SER A 307 34.60 6.44 11.73
C SER A 307 33.15 6.68 11.28
N PRO A 308 32.54 7.85 11.56
CA PRO A 308 31.14 8.13 11.22
C PRO A 308 30.76 7.94 9.74
N SER A 309 31.69 8.18 8.80
CA SER A 309 31.47 7.92 7.37
C SER A 309 31.46 6.42 7.05
N GLN A 310 32.29 5.63 7.73
CA GLN A 310 32.30 4.19 7.61
C GLN A 310 31.02 3.57 8.19
N VAL A 311 30.49 4.12 9.29
CA VAL A 311 29.19 3.72 9.85
C VAL A 311 28.06 4.02 8.85
N HIS A 312 28.08 5.17 8.19
CA HIS A 312 27.10 5.51 7.15
C HIS A 312 27.18 4.54 5.95
N ASP A 313 28.38 4.31 5.42
CA ASP A 313 28.61 3.32 4.35
C ASP A 313 28.31 1.87 4.79
N TYR A 314 28.40 1.56 6.08
CA TYR A 314 28.01 0.25 6.64
C TYR A 314 26.51 0.08 6.60
N PHE A 315 25.74 1.07 7.08
CA PHE A 315 24.28 0.99 7.07
C PHE A 315 23.75 0.93 5.63
N ASP A 316 24.35 1.66 4.69
CA ASP A 316 24.00 1.57 3.27
C ASP A 316 24.33 0.18 2.67
N ARG A 317 25.46 -0.42 3.05
CA ARG A 317 25.85 -1.78 2.61
C ARG A 317 25.08 -2.90 3.31
N THR A 318 24.75 -2.75 4.57
CA THR A 318 24.02 -3.75 5.37
C THR A 318 22.53 -3.71 5.03
N ALA A 319 21.98 -2.52 4.75
CA ALA A 319 20.69 -2.42 4.10
C ALA A 319 20.70 -3.21 2.78
N SER A 320 21.76 -3.09 1.98
CA SER A 320 21.97 -3.82 0.72
C SER A 320 22.22 -5.34 0.88
N GLN A 321 22.89 -5.79 1.95
CA GLN A 321 23.15 -7.21 2.21
C GLN A 321 21.96 -7.92 2.87
N THR A 322 21.24 -7.26 3.77
CA THR A 322 19.93 -7.73 4.26
C THR A 322 18.88 -7.69 3.13
N LEU A 323 19.07 -6.83 2.11
CA LEU A 323 18.26 -6.80 0.88
C LEU A 323 18.52 -8.08 0.10
N GLN A 324 19.79 -8.44 -0.03
CA GLN A 324 20.25 -9.62 -0.74
C GLN A 324 19.89 -10.92 -0.01
N ALA A 325 20.05 -11.00 1.32
CA ALA A 325 19.66 -12.16 2.11
C ALA A 325 18.13 -12.38 2.16
N ARG A 326 17.32 -11.31 2.16
CA ARG A 326 15.85 -11.42 1.98
C ARG A 326 15.47 -11.80 0.55
N ALA A 327 16.20 -11.33 -0.47
CA ALA A 327 16.02 -11.77 -1.86
C ALA A 327 16.35 -13.26 -2.03
N ASP A 328 17.40 -13.77 -1.36
CA ASP A 328 17.80 -15.18 -1.38
C ASP A 328 16.81 -16.09 -0.61
N LEU A 329 16.15 -15.56 0.43
CA LEU A 329 15.06 -16.25 1.14
C LEU A 329 13.76 -16.27 0.34
N ASN A 330 13.42 -15.18 -0.38
CA ASN A 330 12.26 -15.14 -1.27
C ASN A 330 12.45 -15.98 -2.55
N GLN A 331 13.68 -16.18 -3.01
CA GLN A 331 13.97 -17.15 -4.08
C GLN A 331 13.81 -18.60 -3.63
N ASN A 332 13.96 -18.90 -2.33
CA ASN A 332 13.79 -20.24 -1.77
C ASN A 332 12.35 -20.54 -1.28
N SER A 333 11.51 -19.51 -1.03
CA SER A 333 10.08 -19.68 -0.74
C SER A 333 9.22 -19.81 -2.00
N LEU A 334 9.74 -19.39 -3.16
CA LEU A 334 9.23 -19.74 -4.49
C LEU A 334 9.84 -21.07 -4.96
N GLY A 335 9.47 -22.15 -4.27
CA GLY A 335 9.81 -23.52 -4.68
C GLY A 335 9.36 -23.80 -6.12
N GLN A 336 10.34 -23.83 -7.02
CA GLN A 336 10.19 -24.27 -8.40
C GLN A 336 9.71 -25.73 -8.44
N SER A 337 8.59 -25.97 -9.13
CA SER A 337 8.34 -27.24 -9.82
C SER A 337 9.12 -27.23 -11.14
N PRO A 338 9.95 -28.25 -11.45
CA PRO A 338 10.81 -28.22 -12.62
C PRO A 338 10.05 -28.69 -13.87
N ALA A 339 9.36 -27.75 -14.54
CA ALA A 339 8.93 -27.93 -15.92
C ALA A 339 8.50 -26.59 -16.53
N THR A 340 9.46 -25.77 -16.97
CA THR A 340 9.31 -24.82 -18.11
C THR A 340 10.63 -24.12 -18.37
N GLN A 341 11.58 -24.83 -18.97
CA GLN A 341 12.49 -24.21 -19.95
C GLN A 341 11.95 -24.58 -21.33
N SER A 342 12.03 -23.66 -22.29
CA SER A 342 11.41 -23.67 -23.63
C SER A 342 9.94 -23.24 -23.64
N VAL A 343 9.68 -21.95 -23.84
CA VAL A 343 9.07 -21.37 -25.06
C VAL A 343 9.02 -19.85 -24.82
N ALA A 344 10.02 -19.13 -25.34
CA ALA A 344 10.05 -17.67 -25.33
C ALA A 344 10.56 -17.18 -26.68
N GLU A 345 9.94 -17.66 -27.75
CA GLU A 345 9.94 -17.05 -29.08
C GLU A 345 8.52 -17.23 -29.63
N ASP A 346 8.04 -16.22 -30.36
CA ASP A 346 6.67 -16.06 -30.92
C ASP A 346 5.62 -15.35 -30.04
N PHE A 347 5.75 -14.01 -29.90
CA PHE A 347 4.59 -13.14 -29.64
C PHE A 347 4.74 -11.79 -30.39
N LEU A 348 4.63 -11.85 -31.72
CA LEU A 348 4.31 -10.71 -32.59
C LEU A 348 3.44 -11.20 -33.77
N ALA A 349 2.11 -11.31 -33.59
CA ALA A 349 1.12 -11.20 -34.67
C ALA A 349 -0.33 -11.27 -34.14
N GLU A 350 -1.03 -10.15 -34.26
CA GLU A 350 -2.44 -9.90 -34.59
C GLU A 350 -3.64 -10.74 -34.06
N ASP A 351 -4.60 -9.94 -33.55
CA ASP A 351 -6.07 -10.00 -33.70
C ASP A 351 -6.94 -10.88 -32.76
N PRO A 352 -8.19 -10.47 -32.46
CA PRO A 352 -8.67 -10.30 -31.10
C PRO A 352 -9.89 -11.21 -30.82
N TYR A 353 -10.23 -11.40 -29.56
CA TYR A 353 -11.40 -12.17 -29.12
C TYR A 353 -11.50 -13.60 -29.66
N ARG A 354 -10.82 -14.52 -28.96
CA ARG A 354 -11.30 -15.90 -28.85
C ARG A 354 -11.10 -16.45 -27.44
N VAL A 355 -12.22 -16.64 -26.76
CA VAL A 355 -12.33 -17.33 -25.47
C VAL A 355 -12.21 -18.84 -25.67
N LYS A 356 -11.42 -19.51 -24.82
CA LYS A 356 -11.60 -20.85 -24.18
C LYS A 356 -10.26 -21.38 -23.62
N PRO A 357 -10.23 -22.36 -22.69
CA PRO A 357 -10.92 -22.44 -21.39
C PRO A 357 -9.94 -22.71 -20.21
N SER A 358 -10.51 -22.68 -19.01
CA SER A 358 -9.98 -22.93 -17.66
C SER A 358 -8.80 -23.90 -17.43
N LEU A 359 -7.97 -23.56 -16.45
CA LEU A 359 -7.43 -24.51 -15.47
C LEU A 359 -7.92 -24.08 -14.07
N ALA A 360 -8.79 -24.91 -13.51
CA ALA A 360 -9.28 -24.81 -12.15
C ALA A 360 -8.29 -25.43 -11.17
N GLY A 361 -8.15 -24.83 -10.00
CA GLY A 361 -7.29 -25.33 -8.92
C GLY A 361 -7.47 -24.61 -7.59
N TYR A 362 -8.69 -24.20 -7.24
CA TYR A 362 -9.02 -23.79 -5.86
C TYR A 362 -10.33 -24.45 -5.43
N ARG A 363 -10.27 -25.21 -4.34
CA ARG A 363 -11.44 -25.77 -3.65
C ARG A 363 -12.12 -24.62 -2.89
N LEU A 364 -13.28 -24.21 -3.36
CA LEU A 364 -14.27 -23.47 -2.58
C LEU A 364 -15.28 -24.47 -2.03
N ASP A 365 -15.41 -24.52 -0.72
CA ASP A 365 -16.47 -25.28 -0.05
C ASP A 365 -17.68 -24.35 0.09
N SER A 366 -18.73 -24.56 -0.70
CA SER A 366 -20.00 -23.85 -0.52
C SER A 366 -21.18 -24.79 -0.76
N LYS A 367 -21.85 -25.14 0.33
CA LYS A 367 -23.22 -25.67 0.32
C LYS A 367 -24.17 -24.53 0.66
N THR A 368 -24.96 -24.09 -0.31
CA THR A 368 -26.38 -23.75 -0.12
C THR A 368 -27.08 -23.77 -1.48
N GLN A 369 -28.14 -24.57 -1.55
CA GLN A 369 -29.07 -24.72 -2.66
C GLN A 369 -30.00 -23.51 -2.75
N ASP A 370 -30.38 -23.08 -3.95
CA ASP A 370 -31.76 -23.28 -4.44
C ASP A 370 -31.91 -22.94 -5.94
N PRO A 371 -32.96 -23.48 -6.61
CA PRO A 371 -32.99 -23.76 -8.04
C PRO A 371 -33.74 -22.69 -8.84
N VAL A 372 -33.54 -22.69 -10.17
CA VAL A 372 -34.55 -22.49 -11.23
C VAL A 372 -33.80 -22.18 -12.54
N THR A 373 -33.62 -23.21 -13.37
CA THR A 373 -34.11 -23.28 -14.76
C THR A 373 -33.41 -24.43 -15.50
N ASP A 374 -34.18 -25.50 -15.71
CA ASP A 374 -34.02 -26.44 -16.81
C ASP A 374 -33.94 -25.69 -18.15
N THR A 375 -33.11 -26.15 -19.08
CA THR A 375 -33.59 -26.99 -20.18
C THR A 375 -32.52 -27.23 -21.26
N VAL A 376 -32.50 -28.48 -21.73
CA VAL A 376 -32.00 -28.99 -23.02
C VAL A 376 -30.48 -29.07 -23.22
N ALA A 377 -29.92 -30.27 -23.08
CA ALA A 377 -29.59 -31.10 -24.24
C ALA A 377 -28.96 -32.42 -23.80
N ASP A 378 -29.76 -33.47 -23.88
CA ASP A 378 -29.33 -34.86 -24.02
C ASP A 378 -28.33 -35.02 -25.18
N GLN A 379 -27.34 -35.91 -25.03
CA GLN A 379 -27.29 -37.19 -25.74
C GLN A 379 -25.87 -37.80 -25.75
N TYR A 380 -25.86 -39.15 -25.73
CA TYR A 380 -24.80 -40.14 -25.99
C TYR A 380 -23.92 -40.55 -24.79
N ILE A 381 -24.17 -41.67 -24.08
CA ILE A 381 -24.16 -43.13 -24.41
C ILE A 381 -22.77 -43.79 -24.25
N THR A 382 -22.62 -44.49 -23.12
CA THR A 382 -22.16 -45.90 -22.96
C THR A 382 -20.67 -46.30 -22.87
N ILE A 383 -20.31 -46.72 -21.63
CA ILE A 383 -19.63 -47.96 -21.15
C ILE A 383 -18.27 -48.39 -21.75
N LYS A 384 -17.27 -48.50 -20.87
CA LYS A 384 -16.42 -49.70 -20.54
C LYS A 384 -15.45 -49.31 -19.40
N GLU A 385 -15.54 -49.86 -18.18
CA GLU A 385 -14.89 -51.11 -17.68
C GLU A 385 -13.43 -51.27 -18.20
N GLU A 386 -12.37 -51.51 -17.42
CA GLU A 386 -12.21 -52.24 -16.16
C GLU A 386 -10.80 -51.98 -15.54
N LYS A 387 -10.68 -52.32 -14.24
CA LYS A 387 -9.51 -52.53 -13.35
C LYS A 387 -8.09 -52.64 -13.95
N ILE A 388 -7.08 -52.26 -13.14
CA ILE A 388 -6.09 -53.18 -12.50
C ILE A 388 -5.06 -52.41 -11.61
N ILE A 389 -5.04 -52.74 -10.31
CA ILE A 389 -3.88 -53.09 -9.42
C ILE A 389 -2.61 -52.22 -9.59
N ARG A 390 -2.04 -51.52 -8.60
CA ARG A 390 -1.83 -51.77 -7.16
C ARG A 390 -1.52 -50.46 -6.43
#